data_AF-E6W2G2-F1
#
_entry.id   AF-E6W2G2-F1
#
_cell.length_a   1.000
_cell.length_b   1.000
_cell.length_c   1.000
_cell.angle_alpha   90.00
_cell.angle_beta   90.00
_cell.angle_gamma   90.00
#
_symmetry.space_group_name_H-M   'P 1'
#
loop_
_entity.id
_entity.type
_entity.pdbx_description
1 polymer ?
#
loop_
_entity_poly.entity_id
_entity_poly.type
_entity_poly.pdbx_seq_one_letter_code
_entity_poly.pdbx_strand_id
1 'polypeptide(L)'
;MRPRTPVDPVRLFACSEDPAEAASLQLCRTTCLLQVSRAGLVSQASHSPDGLRGDRHKEEISLASSLLKTTLSETYEGGKDMNKKLRLATVWFGGCSGCHMSFLDLHEKLLDLAQHVEVVYSPLADTKEFPKGVDITIAEGAITNVENLELLEQVRQHTTTLVSLGDCAITGNVTSLRNFFPVSDLLNAVYHAGPGTAPHGSEAVKELPALLPKVLPIHQVVKVDGFIPGCPPEPQAIWQAMEALLSGKPVELGVEQRVFG
;
A
#
# COMPACT_ATOMS: atom_id res chain seq x y z
N MET A 1 -30.37 28.49 -18.60
CA MET A 1 -30.06 28.41 -17.16
C MET A 1 -31.35 28.58 -16.38
N ARG A 2 -31.86 27.51 -15.73
CA ARG A 2 -32.93 27.62 -14.72
C ARG A 2 -32.27 27.63 -13.33
N PRO A 3 -32.71 28.48 -12.39
CA PRO A 3 -32.11 28.55 -11.06
C PRO A 3 -32.51 27.34 -10.21
N ARG A 4 -31.55 26.79 -9.44
CA ARG A 4 -31.81 25.77 -8.42
C ARG A 4 -32.34 26.47 -7.16
N THR A 5 -33.48 26.02 -6.67
CA THR A 5 -34.00 26.35 -5.33
C THR A 5 -33.17 25.65 -4.24
N PRO A 6 -32.99 26.25 -3.05
CA PRO A 6 -32.26 25.64 -1.95
C PRO A 6 -33.17 24.63 -1.22
N VAL A 7 -32.59 23.51 -0.78
CA VAL A 7 -33.30 22.53 0.08
C VAL A 7 -32.55 22.42 1.40
N ASP A 8 -33.29 22.68 2.49
CA ASP A 8 -32.84 22.68 3.89
C ASP A 8 -32.42 21.28 4.39
N PRO A 9 -31.39 21.17 5.24
CA PRO A 9 -30.86 19.89 5.70
C PRO A 9 -31.44 19.46 7.06
N VAL A 10 -32.77 19.38 7.21
CA VAL A 10 -33.37 18.80 8.45
C VAL A 10 -34.69 18.12 8.14
N ARG A 11 -34.65 16.81 7.85
CA ARG A 11 -35.63 15.75 8.17
C ARG A 11 -35.55 14.62 7.16
N LEU A 12 -34.99 13.50 7.58
CA LEU A 12 -35.45 12.15 7.26
C LEU A 12 -34.71 11.16 8.18
N PHE A 13 -34.94 11.31 9.48
CA PHE A 13 -34.82 10.21 10.43
C PHE A 13 -36.25 9.70 10.66
N ALA A 14 -36.56 8.56 10.06
CA ALA A 14 -37.67 7.71 10.47
C ALA A 14 -37.06 6.33 10.72
N CYS A 15 -37.05 5.93 11.99
CA CYS A 15 -36.55 4.67 12.50
C CYS A 15 -37.25 3.47 11.85
N SER A 16 -36.47 2.50 11.37
CA SER A 16 -36.88 1.10 11.28
C SER A 16 -36.16 0.33 12.38
N GLU A 17 -36.92 -0.29 13.28
CA GLU A 17 -36.43 -1.10 14.39
C GLU A 17 -35.85 -2.42 13.85
N ASP A 18 -34.53 -2.54 13.81
CA ASP A 18 -33.83 -3.76 13.42
C ASP A 18 -33.08 -4.34 14.65
N PRO A 19 -33.43 -5.55 15.14
CA PRO A 19 -32.89 -6.12 16.38
C PRO A 19 -31.38 -6.43 16.34
N ALA A 20 -30.73 -6.34 15.18
CA ALA A 20 -29.28 -6.48 15.04
C ALA A 20 -28.49 -5.25 15.54
N GLU A 21 -29.06 -4.03 15.46
CA GLU A 21 -28.36 -2.79 15.83
C GLU A 21 -28.31 -2.57 17.35
N ALA A 22 -29.28 -3.14 18.08
CA ALA A 22 -29.31 -3.13 19.54
C ALA A 22 -28.15 -3.93 20.17
N ALA A 23 -27.71 -5.02 19.52
CA ALA A 23 -26.58 -5.83 19.98
C ALA A 23 -25.24 -5.08 19.82
N SER A 24 -25.10 -4.28 18.75
CA SER A 24 -23.90 -3.49 18.45
C SER A 24 -23.72 -2.33 19.43
N LEU A 25 -24.81 -1.67 19.83
CA LEU A 25 -24.80 -0.59 20.84
C LEU A 25 -24.47 -1.10 22.25
N GLN A 26 -24.86 -2.34 22.57
CA GLN A 26 -24.53 -2.97 23.85
C GLN A 26 -23.03 -3.32 23.92
N LEU A 27 -22.47 -3.86 22.84
CA LEU A 27 -21.03 -4.11 22.70
C LEU A 27 -20.20 -2.81 22.80
N CYS A 28 -20.67 -1.74 22.15
CA CYS A 28 -19.97 -0.45 22.17
C CYS A 28 -19.94 0.19 23.57
N ARG A 29 -20.98 -0.02 24.40
CA ARG A 29 -21.01 0.41 25.81
C ARG A 29 -20.07 -0.40 26.69
N THR A 30 -19.92 -1.70 26.46
CA THR A 30 -19.01 -2.56 27.24
C THR A 30 -17.54 -2.27 26.92
N THR A 31 -17.21 -2.03 25.65
CA THR A 31 -15.83 -1.69 25.23
C THR A 31 -15.39 -0.32 25.75
N CYS A 32 -16.29 0.65 25.81
CA CYS A 32 -15.99 1.98 26.34
C CYS A 32 -15.71 1.97 27.86
N LEU A 33 -16.44 1.14 28.63
CA LEU A 33 -16.20 0.97 30.09
C LEU A 33 -14.86 0.28 30.38
N LEU A 34 -14.44 -0.65 29.53
CA LEU A 34 -13.13 -1.31 29.63
C LEU A 34 -11.95 -0.37 29.33
N GLN A 35 -12.12 0.60 28.42
CA GLN A 35 -11.08 1.60 28.14
C GLN A 35 -10.89 2.60 29.29
N VAL A 36 -11.97 3.03 29.96
CA VAL A 36 -11.88 3.96 31.10
C VAL A 36 -11.20 3.30 32.31
N SER A 37 -11.42 2.00 32.54
CA SER A 37 -10.77 1.28 33.64
C SER A 37 -9.26 1.05 33.42
N ARG A 38 -8.80 1.04 32.17
CA ARG A 38 -7.37 0.90 31.82
C ARG A 38 -6.59 2.22 31.95
N ALA A 39 -7.24 3.36 31.73
CA ALA A 39 -6.62 4.67 31.90
C ALA A 39 -6.31 5.02 33.38
N GLY A 40 -7.01 4.42 34.34
CA GLY A 40 -6.80 4.65 35.77
C GLY A 40 -5.56 3.95 36.39
N LEU A 41 -4.97 2.97 35.71
CA LEU A 41 -3.88 2.14 36.25
C LEU A 41 -2.47 2.64 35.91
N VAL A 42 -2.34 3.63 35.02
CA VAL A 42 -1.02 4.10 34.52
C VAL A 42 -0.40 5.20 35.41
N SER A 43 -1.10 5.71 36.43
CA SER A 43 -0.62 6.83 37.25
C SER A 43 0.29 6.46 38.43
N GLN A 44 0.60 5.18 38.68
CA GLN A 44 1.44 4.78 39.82
C GLN A 44 2.57 3.83 39.41
N ALA A 45 3.60 4.35 38.75
CA ALA A 45 4.88 3.65 38.64
C ALA A 45 6.02 4.65 38.38
N SER A 46 6.37 5.46 39.39
CA SER A 46 7.60 6.25 39.39
C SER A 46 8.40 5.96 40.65
N HIS A 47 9.40 5.08 40.54
CA HIS A 47 10.72 5.11 41.22
C HIS A 47 11.30 3.69 41.43
N SER A 48 12.36 3.35 40.71
CA SER A 48 13.68 2.88 41.24
C SER A 48 14.53 2.21 40.14
N PRO A 49 15.87 2.18 40.31
CA PRO A 49 16.82 2.03 39.21
C PRO A 49 17.32 0.59 38.97
N ASP A 50 17.99 0.44 37.83
CA ASP A 50 18.91 -0.63 37.40
C ASP A 50 18.37 -1.95 36.82
N GLY A 51 18.89 -2.28 35.63
CA GLY A 51 19.44 -3.61 35.37
C GLY A 51 18.70 -4.58 34.44
N LEU A 52 17.46 -4.32 34.01
CA LEU A 52 16.65 -5.33 33.28
C LEU A 52 15.88 -4.74 32.08
N ARG A 53 16.63 -4.25 31.08
CA ARG A 53 16.05 -3.66 29.85
C ARG A 53 16.02 -4.63 28.65
N GLY A 54 16.69 -5.78 28.74
CA GLY A 54 16.80 -6.76 27.64
C GLY A 54 15.70 -7.83 27.59
N ASP A 55 15.20 -8.30 28.74
CA ASP A 55 14.23 -9.40 28.78
C ASP A 55 12.77 -8.94 28.60
N ARG A 56 12.43 -7.73 29.08
CA ARG A 56 11.08 -7.17 28.89
C ARG A 56 10.72 -6.94 27.43
N HIS A 57 11.69 -6.56 26.59
CA HIS A 57 11.47 -6.44 25.15
C HIS A 57 11.14 -7.79 24.50
N LYS A 58 11.75 -8.90 24.94
CA LYS A 58 11.45 -10.24 24.41
C LYS A 58 10.08 -10.72 24.85
N GLU A 59 9.69 -10.44 26.10
CA GLU A 59 8.35 -10.75 26.60
C GLU A 59 7.27 -9.92 25.90
N GLU A 60 7.51 -8.63 25.68
CA GLU A 60 6.60 -7.74 24.94
C GLU A 60 6.44 -8.15 23.47
N ILE A 61 7.53 -8.57 22.80
CA ILE A 61 7.47 -9.11 21.42
C ILE A 61 6.73 -10.45 21.38
N SER A 62 6.94 -11.32 22.37
CA SER A 62 6.23 -12.60 22.49
C SER A 62 4.73 -12.39 22.73
N LEU A 63 4.37 -11.40 23.55
CA LEU A 63 2.98 -11.02 23.79
C LEU A 63 2.35 -10.41 22.53
N ALA A 64 3.07 -9.53 21.83
CA ALA A 64 2.60 -8.93 20.58
C ALA A 64 2.40 -9.98 19.48
N SER A 65 3.31 -10.96 19.37
CA SER A 65 3.20 -12.08 18.42
C SER A 65 2.04 -13.03 18.77
N SER A 66 1.82 -13.32 20.06
CA SER A 66 0.71 -14.16 20.49
C SER A 66 -0.64 -13.46 20.35
N LEU A 67 -0.70 -12.16 20.60
CA LEU A 67 -1.89 -11.34 20.35
C LEU A 67 -2.19 -11.27 18.86
N LEU A 68 -1.18 -11.02 17.99
CA LEU A 68 -1.32 -11.07 16.53
C LEU A 68 -1.88 -12.42 16.06
N LYS A 69 -1.29 -13.54 16.51
CA LYS A 69 -1.77 -14.90 16.18
C LYS A 69 -3.21 -15.13 16.60
N THR A 70 -3.60 -14.65 17.77
CA THR A 70 -4.98 -14.79 18.29
C THR A 70 -5.95 -13.96 17.45
N THR A 71 -5.64 -12.70 17.16
CA THR A 71 -6.46 -11.85 16.26
C THR A 71 -6.55 -12.37 14.83
N LEU A 72 -5.49 -13.01 14.32
CA LEU A 72 -5.49 -13.63 12.99
C LEU A 72 -6.41 -14.86 12.95
N SER A 73 -6.48 -15.64 14.04
CA SER A 73 -7.39 -16.80 14.11
C SER A 73 -8.87 -16.44 14.26
N GLU A 74 -9.18 -15.29 14.88
CA GLU A 74 -10.57 -14.86 15.13
C GLU A 74 -11.21 -14.12 13.95
N THR A 75 -10.44 -13.66 12.97
CA THR A 75 -10.94 -12.83 11.85
C THR A 75 -11.04 -13.55 10.50
N TYR A 76 -10.65 -14.83 10.43
CA TYR A 76 -10.55 -15.59 9.18
C TYR A 76 -11.69 -16.62 9.03
N GLU A 77 -12.91 -16.17 8.73
CA GLU A 77 -13.98 -17.03 8.22
C GLU A 77 -13.81 -17.25 6.71
N GLY A 78 -12.90 -18.15 6.35
CA GLY A 78 -12.68 -18.53 4.96
C GLY A 78 -11.50 -19.48 4.81
N GLY A 79 -11.80 -20.77 4.64
CA GLY A 79 -10.82 -21.86 4.62
C GLY A 79 -9.65 -21.62 3.66
N LYS A 80 -8.49 -21.24 4.22
CA LYS A 80 -7.18 -21.31 3.59
C LYS A 80 -6.22 -21.89 4.61
N ASP A 81 -5.46 -22.89 4.17
CA ASP A 81 -4.56 -23.71 4.99
C ASP A 81 -3.68 -22.85 5.92
N MET A 82 -3.81 -23.04 7.23
CA MET A 82 -3.25 -22.19 8.31
C MET A 82 -1.71 -22.17 8.38
N ASN A 83 -1.03 -22.85 7.46
CA ASN A 83 0.43 -22.92 7.36
C ASN A 83 0.97 -22.40 6.01
N LYS A 84 0.11 -21.85 5.15
CA LYS A 84 0.53 -21.35 3.83
C LYS A 84 0.85 -19.86 3.91
N LYS A 85 2.12 -19.52 3.70
CA LYS A 85 2.56 -18.13 3.55
C LYS A 85 1.82 -17.44 2.41
N LEU A 86 1.53 -16.15 2.58
CA LEU A 86 0.92 -15.33 1.54
C LEU A 86 1.93 -15.05 0.43
N ARG A 87 1.50 -15.17 -0.83
CA ARG A 87 2.36 -14.89 -1.99
C ARG A 87 2.39 -13.39 -2.23
N LEU A 88 3.51 -12.76 -1.94
CA LEU A 88 3.76 -11.34 -2.10
C LEU A 88 4.56 -11.08 -3.38
N ALA A 89 4.13 -10.10 -4.16
CA ALA A 89 4.92 -9.54 -5.25
C ALA A 89 5.14 -8.04 -5.07
N THR A 90 6.28 -7.55 -5.53
CA THR A 90 6.52 -6.10 -5.68
C THR A 90 6.91 -5.79 -7.12
N VAL A 91 6.53 -4.62 -7.64
CA VAL A 91 6.75 -4.26 -9.06
C VAL A 91 7.21 -2.82 -9.19
N TRP A 92 8.14 -2.56 -10.12
CA TRP A 92 8.58 -1.23 -10.53
C TRP A 92 8.00 -0.86 -11.89
N PHE A 93 7.33 0.28 -11.96
CA PHE A 93 7.02 0.94 -13.21
C PHE A 93 7.95 2.16 -13.42
N GLY A 94 7.45 3.22 -14.06
CA GLY A 94 8.17 4.49 -14.15
C GLY A 94 8.23 5.20 -12.81
N GLY A 95 9.22 4.86 -12.00
CA GLY A 95 9.47 5.43 -10.68
C GLY A 95 10.96 5.66 -10.43
N CYS A 96 11.30 6.05 -9.20
CA CYS A 96 12.68 6.30 -8.78
C CYS A 96 13.28 5.21 -7.89
N SER A 97 12.59 4.07 -7.70
CA SER A 97 12.92 3.01 -6.71
C SER A 97 12.87 3.44 -5.24
N GLY A 98 12.58 4.72 -4.95
CA GLY A 98 12.58 5.26 -3.59
C GLY A 98 11.53 4.62 -2.67
N CYS A 99 10.39 4.18 -3.20
CA CYS A 99 9.36 3.54 -2.37
C CYS A 99 9.79 2.13 -1.96
N HIS A 100 10.49 1.40 -2.82
CA HIS A 100 11.14 0.15 -2.45
C HIS A 100 12.27 0.36 -1.46
N MET A 101 13.06 1.43 -1.56
CA MET A 101 14.09 1.71 -0.55
C MET A 101 13.44 1.96 0.82
N SER A 102 12.36 2.75 0.88
CA SER A 102 11.60 2.92 2.12
C SER A 102 10.99 1.61 2.65
N PHE A 103 10.53 0.72 1.75
CA PHE A 103 10.12 -0.63 2.13
C PHE A 103 11.29 -1.45 2.72
N LEU A 104 12.51 -1.29 2.20
CA LEU A 104 13.70 -1.95 2.75
C LEU A 104 14.18 -1.31 4.08
N ASP A 105 13.87 -0.04 4.31
CA ASP A 105 14.12 0.67 5.57
C ASP A 105 13.23 0.20 6.73
N LEU A 106 12.39 -0.82 6.50
CA LEU A 106 11.75 -1.59 7.56
C LEU A 106 12.74 -2.40 8.43
N HIS A 107 13.99 -2.56 7.95
CA HIS A 107 15.09 -3.18 8.69
C HIS A 107 14.71 -4.56 9.28
N GLU A 108 14.73 -4.74 10.61
CA GLU A 108 14.42 -6.00 11.29
C GLU A 108 13.00 -6.50 11.01
N LYS A 109 12.05 -5.61 10.74
CA LYS A 109 10.65 -5.98 10.44
C LYS A 109 10.52 -6.76 9.13
N LEU A 110 11.50 -6.67 8.22
CA LEU A 110 11.54 -7.51 7.03
C LEU A 110 11.69 -8.99 7.39
N LEU A 111 12.41 -9.30 8.46
CA LEU A 111 12.57 -10.68 8.94
C LEU A 111 11.24 -11.21 9.51
N ASP A 112 10.47 -10.36 10.18
CA ASP A 112 9.13 -10.69 10.65
C ASP A 112 8.18 -10.90 9.47
N LEU A 113 8.25 -10.03 8.45
CA LEU A 113 7.46 -10.16 7.22
C LEU A 113 7.76 -11.47 6.50
N ALA A 114 9.04 -11.85 6.37
CA ALA A 114 9.48 -13.06 5.71
C ALA A 114 8.96 -14.36 6.37
N GLN A 115 8.52 -14.31 7.63
CA GLN A 115 7.84 -15.43 8.29
C GLN A 115 6.42 -15.66 7.77
N HIS A 116 5.75 -14.59 7.29
CA HIS A 116 4.34 -14.61 6.89
C HIS A 116 4.15 -14.63 5.37
N VAL A 117 5.14 -14.16 4.61
CA VAL A 117 5.05 -14.06 3.14
C VAL A 117 6.11 -14.87 2.41
N GLU A 118 5.76 -15.32 1.22
CA GLU A 118 6.65 -15.83 0.19
C GLU A 118 6.77 -14.75 -0.89
N VAL A 119 7.97 -14.18 -1.08
CA VAL A 119 8.20 -13.21 -2.16
C VAL A 119 8.36 -13.96 -3.47
N VAL A 120 7.33 -13.91 -4.32
CA VAL A 120 7.27 -14.70 -5.57
C VAL A 120 7.78 -13.92 -6.78
N TYR A 121 7.72 -12.58 -6.71
CA TYR A 121 8.22 -11.68 -7.75
C TYR A 121 8.64 -10.36 -7.12
N SER A 122 9.83 -9.88 -7.48
CA SER A 122 10.31 -8.57 -7.07
C SER A 122 11.44 -8.16 -8.02
N PRO A 123 11.60 -6.87 -8.34
CA PRO A 123 12.80 -6.36 -9.00
C PRO A 123 14.10 -6.66 -8.24
N LEU A 124 14.00 -6.95 -6.94
CA LEU A 124 15.12 -7.35 -6.08
C LEU A 124 15.32 -8.88 -6.04
N ALA A 125 14.49 -9.65 -6.75
CA ALA A 125 14.57 -11.10 -6.84
C ALA A 125 14.87 -11.54 -8.29
N ASP A 126 15.36 -12.76 -8.46
CA ASP A 126 15.74 -13.27 -9.78
C ASP A 126 14.56 -13.71 -10.66
N THR A 127 13.33 -13.76 -10.13
CA THR A 127 12.14 -14.13 -10.90
C THR A 127 11.86 -13.10 -12.01
N LYS A 128 11.85 -13.55 -13.26
CA LYS A 128 11.68 -12.67 -14.43
C LYS A 128 10.23 -12.53 -14.89
N GLU A 129 9.42 -13.57 -14.72
CA GLU A 129 8.02 -13.57 -15.14
C GLU A 129 7.08 -13.37 -13.96
N PHE A 130 6.04 -12.55 -14.14
CA PHE A 130 5.04 -12.33 -13.09
C PHE A 130 4.15 -13.59 -12.92
N PRO A 131 4.23 -14.29 -11.78
CA PRO A 131 3.56 -15.58 -11.59
C PRO A 131 2.05 -15.41 -11.44
N LYS A 132 1.29 -16.49 -11.65
CA LYS A 132 -0.15 -16.55 -11.38
C LYS A 132 -0.43 -16.76 -9.89
N GLY A 133 -1.64 -16.37 -9.46
CA GLY A 133 -2.15 -16.63 -8.12
C GLY A 133 -1.34 -15.92 -7.03
N VAL A 134 -1.04 -14.63 -7.26
CA VAL A 134 -0.40 -13.77 -6.26
C VAL A 134 -1.47 -13.25 -5.31
N ASP A 135 -1.22 -13.33 -4.01
CA ASP A 135 -2.19 -12.90 -3.00
C ASP A 135 -2.17 -11.37 -2.89
N ILE A 136 -0.97 -10.79 -2.77
CA ILE A 136 -0.77 -9.35 -2.59
C ILE A 136 0.29 -8.86 -3.57
N THR A 137 0.02 -7.77 -4.27
CA THR A 137 1.01 -7.06 -5.09
C THR A 137 1.10 -5.61 -4.71
N ILE A 138 2.32 -5.16 -4.43
CA ILE A 138 2.65 -3.77 -4.14
C ILE A 138 3.34 -3.17 -5.35
N ALA A 139 2.71 -2.20 -5.98
CA ALA A 139 3.19 -1.60 -7.21
C ALA A 139 3.61 -0.15 -6.99
N GLU A 140 4.86 0.18 -7.32
CA GLU A 140 5.35 1.56 -7.32
C GLU A 140 5.52 2.09 -8.74
N GLY A 141 5.58 3.43 -8.84
CA GLY A 141 5.83 4.12 -10.10
C GLY A 141 4.57 4.30 -10.95
N ALA A 142 4.66 5.21 -11.91
CA ALA A 142 3.61 5.52 -12.85
C ALA A 142 3.76 4.73 -14.15
N ILE A 143 2.70 4.63 -14.96
CA ILE A 143 2.75 3.94 -16.25
C ILE A 143 3.25 4.91 -17.31
N THR A 144 4.45 4.64 -17.83
CA THR A 144 5.17 5.60 -18.69
C THR A 144 5.40 5.12 -20.12
N ASN A 145 5.41 3.80 -20.34
CA ASN A 145 5.69 3.17 -21.63
C ASN A 145 4.78 1.95 -21.84
N VAL A 146 4.87 1.35 -23.03
CA VAL A 146 4.03 0.20 -23.42
C VAL A 146 4.31 -1.03 -22.55
N GLU A 147 5.57 -1.33 -22.23
CA GLU A 147 5.91 -2.47 -21.34
C GLU A 147 5.31 -2.33 -19.94
N ASN A 148 5.30 -1.12 -19.37
CA ASN A 148 4.65 -0.88 -18.09
C ASN A 148 3.16 -1.18 -18.15
N LEU A 149 2.50 -0.81 -19.27
CA LEU A 149 1.08 -1.07 -19.48
C LEU A 149 0.80 -2.58 -19.55
N GLU A 150 1.56 -3.30 -20.37
CA GLU A 150 1.43 -4.75 -20.54
C GLU A 150 1.68 -5.50 -19.22
N LEU A 151 2.75 -5.14 -18.51
CA LEU A 151 3.07 -5.72 -17.21
C LEU A 151 1.98 -5.40 -16.18
N LEU A 152 1.43 -4.19 -16.16
CA LEU A 152 0.37 -3.83 -15.23
C LEU A 152 -0.92 -4.64 -15.47
N GLU A 153 -1.28 -4.85 -16.73
CA GLU A 153 -2.43 -5.69 -17.09
C GLU A 153 -2.21 -7.14 -16.62
N GLN A 154 -1.02 -7.70 -16.84
CA GLN A 154 -0.64 -9.02 -16.35
C GLN A 154 -0.70 -9.09 -14.82
N VAL A 155 -0.12 -8.11 -14.13
CA VAL A 155 -0.13 -7.99 -12.68
C VAL A 155 -1.56 -8.03 -12.16
N ARG A 156 -2.45 -7.21 -12.74
CA ARG A 156 -3.85 -7.14 -12.31
C ARG A 156 -4.57 -8.48 -12.51
N GLN A 157 -4.34 -9.17 -13.63
CA GLN A 157 -4.96 -10.47 -13.92
C GLN A 157 -4.49 -11.57 -12.98
N HIS A 158 -3.25 -11.49 -12.51
CA HIS A 158 -2.61 -12.54 -11.72
C HIS A 158 -2.63 -12.29 -10.21
N THR A 159 -3.02 -11.09 -9.76
CA THR A 159 -3.06 -10.70 -8.35
C THR A 159 -4.47 -10.58 -7.79
N THR A 160 -4.64 -10.97 -6.52
CA THR A 160 -5.91 -10.82 -5.79
C THR A 160 -6.04 -9.39 -5.28
N THR A 161 -5.04 -8.89 -4.57
CA THR A 161 -5.02 -7.53 -4.01
C THR A 161 -3.87 -6.71 -4.60
N LEU A 162 -4.19 -5.62 -5.30
CA LEU A 162 -3.22 -4.68 -5.85
C LEU A 162 -3.21 -3.38 -5.05
N VAL A 163 -2.04 -3.00 -4.55
CA VAL A 163 -1.85 -1.76 -3.77
C VAL A 163 -0.87 -0.85 -4.49
N SER A 164 -1.27 0.41 -4.68
CA SER A 164 -0.37 1.45 -5.19
C SER A 164 0.48 2.02 -4.07
N LEU A 165 1.80 1.93 -4.24
CA LEU A 165 2.80 2.44 -3.30
C LEU A 165 3.43 3.72 -3.85
N GLY A 166 3.20 4.82 -3.12
CA GLY A 166 3.79 6.12 -3.35
C GLY A 166 3.10 6.99 -4.40
N ASP A 167 3.41 8.28 -4.37
CA ASP A 167 2.68 9.29 -5.14
C ASP A 167 2.84 9.13 -6.66
N CYS A 168 3.95 8.56 -7.14
CA CYS A 168 4.06 8.23 -8.56
C CYS A 168 2.99 7.23 -9.00
N ALA A 169 2.73 6.18 -8.21
CA ALA A 169 1.70 5.19 -8.54
C ALA A 169 0.28 5.74 -8.38
N ILE A 170 0.08 6.66 -7.42
CA ILE A 170 -1.22 7.20 -7.06
C ILE A 170 -1.62 8.36 -7.96
N THR A 171 -0.75 9.35 -8.20
CA THR A 171 -1.08 10.58 -8.93
C THR A 171 -0.19 10.84 -10.15
N GLY A 172 0.87 10.04 -10.34
CA GLY A 172 1.89 10.23 -11.37
C GLY A 172 3.05 11.13 -10.90
N ASN A 173 2.81 12.05 -9.96
CA ASN A 173 3.77 12.97 -9.33
C ASN A 173 4.85 13.51 -10.31
N VAL A 174 6.13 13.47 -9.95
CA VAL A 174 7.25 14.04 -10.72
C VAL A 174 7.30 13.49 -12.16
N THR A 175 7.01 12.20 -12.35
CA THR A 175 7.04 11.59 -13.68
C THR A 175 5.96 12.16 -14.62
N SER A 176 4.82 12.58 -14.06
CA SER A 176 3.73 13.18 -14.82
C SER A 176 3.99 14.62 -15.26
N LEU A 177 5.04 15.29 -14.76
CA LEU A 177 5.42 16.64 -15.21
C LEU A 177 5.73 16.69 -16.71
N ARG A 178 6.09 15.56 -17.31
CA ARG A 178 6.31 15.49 -18.77
C ARG A 178 5.02 15.60 -19.59
N ASN A 179 3.84 15.45 -18.97
CA ASN A 179 2.54 15.42 -19.65
C ASN A 179 2.14 16.77 -20.28
N PHE A 180 2.85 17.85 -19.96
CA PHE A 180 2.67 19.17 -20.58
C PHE A 180 3.31 19.28 -21.97
N PHE A 181 4.14 18.30 -22.36
CA PHE A 181 4.90 18.31 -23.60
C PHE A 181 4.62 17.06 -24.46
N PRO A 182 4.64 17.19 -25.80
CA PRO A 182 4.69 16.03 -26.68
C PRO A 182 5.94 15.18 -26.42
N VAL A 183 5.80 13.86 -26.53
CA VAL A 183 6.92 12.91 -26.35
C VAL A 183 8.08 13.19 -27.31
N SER A 184 7.77 13.55 -28.56
CA SER A 184 8.77 13.92 -29.56
C SER A 184 9.67 15.05 -29.09
N ASP A 185 9.10 16.06 -28.44
CA ASP A 185 9.81 17.26 -28.02
C ASP A 185 10.75 16.93 -26.86
N LEU A 186 10.32 16.07 -25.95
CA LEU A 186 11.14 15.56 -24.85
C LEU A 186 12.35 14.77 -25.37
N LEU A 187 12.12 13.84 -26.29
CA LEU A 187 13.19 13.02 -26.88
C LEU A 187 14.18 13.88 -27.68
N ASN A 188 13.66 14.85 -28.45
CA ASN A 188 14.48 15.82 -29.16
C ASN A 188 15.32 16.67 -28.21
N ALA A 189 14.74 17.16 -27.11
CA ALA A 189 15.45 17.96 -26.12
C ALA A 189 16.60 17.17 -25.47
N VAL A 190 16.46 15.87 -25.25
CA VAL A 190 17.49 15.06 -24.56
C VAL A 190 18.53 14.50 -25.52
N TYR A 191 18.10 13.87 -26.63
CA TYR A 191 18.96 13.06 -27.49
C TYR A 191 19.45 13.75 -28.77
N HIS A 192 18.89 14.93 -29.10
CA HIS A 192 19.27 15.69 -30.29
C HIS A 192 19.81 17.08 -29.95
N ALA A 193 19.08 17.86 -29.16
CA ALA A 193 19.48 19.22 -28.77
C ALA A 193 20.31 19.25 -27.47
N GLY A 194 20.12 18.24 -26.62
CA GLY A 194 20.78 18.12 -25.32
C GLY A 194 22.13 17.39 -25.40
N PRO A 195 22.75 17.12 -24.24
CA PRO A 195 24.02 16.40 -24.18
C PRO A 195 23.87 14.89 -24.41
N GLY A 196 22.64 14.37 -24.43
CA GLY A 196 22.38 12.96 -24.69
C GLY A 196 22.60 12.61 -26.15
N THR A 197 23.04 11.38 -26.41
CA THR A 197 23.17 10.84 -27.77
C THR A 197 22.09 9.79 -27.98
N ALA A 198 21.36 9.89 -29.10
CA ALA A 198 20.40 8.85 -29.48
C ALA A 198 21.12 7.49 -29.61
N PRO A 199 20.48 6.37 -29.20
CA PRO A 199 21.04 5.04 -29.38
C PRO A 199 21.43 4.78 -30.84
N HIS A 200 22.60 4.18 -31.06
CA HIS A 200 23.09 3.88 -32.40
C HIS A 200 22.48 2.57 -32.94
N GLY A 201 22.02 2.57 -34.19
CA GLY A 201 21.53 1.39 -34.91
C GLY A 201 20.00 1.23 -34.90
N SER A 202 19.46 0.61 -35.95
CA SER A 202 18.02 0.32 -36.10
C SER A 202 17.48 -0.64 -35.04
N GLU A 203 18.35 -1.50 -34.51
CA GLU A 203 18.04 -2.51 -33.51
C GLU A 203 17.74 -1.88 -32.14
N ALA A 204 18.45 -0.82 -31.75
CA ALA A 204 18.19 -0.15 -30.48
C ALA A 204 16.78 0.49 -30.42
N VAL A 205 16.22 0.87 -31.57
CA VAL A 205 14.85 1.40 -31.67
C VAL A 205 13.80 0.28 -31.60
N LYS A 206 14.17 -0.97 -31.95
CA LYS A 206 13.27 -2.14 -31.86
C LYS A 206 13.13 -2.68 -30.44
N GLU A 207 14.21 -2.65 -29.66
CA GLU A 207 14.24 -3.22 -28.31
C GLU A 207 13.74 -2.25 -27.22
N LEU A 208 13.67 -0.94 -27.52
CA LEU A 208 13.22 0.05 -26.53
C LEU A 208 11.70 0.23 -26.57
N PRO A 209 11.00 0.15 -25.43
CA PRO A 209 9.56 0.33 -25.39
C PRO A 209 9.19 1.78 -25.72
N ALA A 210 8.17 1.93 -26.56
CA ALA A 210 7.62 3.25 -26.86
C ALA A 210 7.05 3.90 -25.60
N LEU A 211 7.37 5.17 -25.39
CA LEU A 211 6.76 5.97 -24.33
C LEU A 211 5.28 6.22 -24.64
N LEU A 212 4.44 6.14 -23.63
CA LEU A 212 3.05 6.56 -23.76
C LEU A 212 2.97 8.07 -23.97
N PRO A 213 1.93 8.55 -24.71
CA PRO A 213 1.70 9.98 -24.90
C PRO A 213 1.60 10.76 -23.60
N LYS A 214 1.05 10.12 -22.55
CA LYS A 214 0.96 10.65 -21.19
C LYS A 214 1.35 9.58 -20.20
N VAL A 215 1.96 10.02 -19.10
CA VAL A 215 2.13 9.23 -17.89
C VAL A 215 0.79 9.12 -17.17
N LEU A 216 0.43 7.90 -16.79
CA LEU A 216 -0.82 7.59 -16.11
C LEU A 216 -0.54 7.00 -14.73
N PRO A 217 -1.28 7.40 -13.68
CA PRO A 217 -1.27 6.67 -12.42
C PRO A 217 -1.91 5.29 -12.59
N ILE A 218 -1.56 4.34 -11.73
CA ILE A 218 -1.96 2.93 -11.86
C ILE A 218 -3.48 2.78 -11.90
N HIS A 219 -4.18 3.51 -11.03
CA HIS A 219 -5.64 3.43 -10.88
C HIS A 219 -6.42 3.94 -12.10
N GLN A 220 -5.79 4.67 -13.02
CA GLN A 220 -6.41 5.07 -14.29
C GLN A 220 -6.37 3.97 -15.34
N VAL A 221 -5.53 2.95 -15.15
CA VAL A 221 -5.36 1.84 -16.09
C VAL A 221 -6.08 0.58 -15.58
N VAL A 222 -5.91 0.25 -14.30
CA VAL A 222 -6.53 -0.94 -13.69
C VAL A 222 -7.15 -0.62 -12.33
N LYS A 223 -8.06 -1.51 -11.87
CA LYS A 223 -8.60 -1.42 -10.51
C LYS A 223 -7.49 -1.65 -9.48
N VAL A 224 -7.37 -0.71 -8.55
CA VAL A 224 -6.48 -0.77 -7.39
C VAL A 224 -7.33 -0.93 -6.12
N ASP A 225 -6.86 -1.75 -5.18
CA ASP A 225 -7.60 -2.13 -3.97
C ASP A 225 -7.15 -1.33 -2.73
N GLY A 226 -5.98 -0.71 -2.78
CA GLY A 226 -5.47 0.14 -1.70
C GLY A 226 -4.40 1.13 -2.18
N PHE A 227 -4.17 2.18 -1.39
CA PHE A 227 -3.22 3.24 -1.69
C PHE A 227 -2.34 3.51 -0.47
N ILE A 228 -1.06 3.76 -0.68
CA ILE A 228 -0.10 4.16 0.37
C ILE A 228 0.62 5.43 -0.12
N PRO A 229 0.18 6.64 0.27
CA PRO A 229 0.73 7.91 -0.21
C PRO A 229 2.10 8.24 0.38
N GLY A 230 2.84 9.08 -0.34
CA GLY A 230 4.17 9.56 0.00
C GLY A 230 5.20 9.41 -1.13
N CYS A 231 6.29 10.19 -1.08
CA CYS A 231 7.33 10.19 -2.13
C CYS A 231 8.76 10.24 -1.54
N PRO A 232 9.25 9.16 -0.89
CA PRO A 232 8.55 7.89 -0.66
C PRO A 232 7.66 7.93 0.60
N PRO A 233 6.73 6.97 0.76
CA PRO A 233 5.98 6.80 2.01
C PRO A 233 6.93 6.50 3.18
N GLU A 234 6.57 6.92 4.39
CA GLU A 234 7.33 6.60 5.61
C GLU A 234 7.32 5.09 5.88
N PRO A 235 8.44 4.46 6.32
CA PRO A 235 8.51 3.03 6.56
C PRO A 235 7.42 2.52 7.53
N GLN A 236 7.09 3.31 8.55
CA GLN A 236 6.03 2.96 9.50
C GLN A 236 4.64 2.87 8.85
N ALA A 237 4.34 3.74 7.88
CA ALA A 237 3.08 3.70 7.13
C ALA A 237 3.02 2.47 6.22
N ILE A 238 4.15 2.11 5.60
CA ILE A 238 4.29 0.88 4.82
C ILE A 238 4.05 -0.34 5.72
N TRP A 239 4.64 -0.38 6.92
CA TRP A 239 4.45 -1.47 7.88
C TRP A 239 2.99 -1.64 8.28
N GLN A 240 2.31 -0.55 8.63
CA GLN A 240 0.89 -0.57 9.01
C GLN A 240 0.01 -1.11 7.87
N ALA A 241 0.28 -0.69 6.64
CA ALA A 241 -0.42 -1.21 5.47
C ALA A 241 -0.15 -2.71 5.28
N MET A 242 1.08 -3.16 5.48
CA MET A 242 1.42 -4.58 5.43
C MET A 242 0.71 -5.38 6.52
N GLU A 243 0.66 -4.91 7.77
CA GLU A 243 -0.07 -5.58 8.86
C GLU A 243 -1.57 -5.72 8.54
N ALA A 244 -2.18 -4.68 7.96
CA ALA A 244 -3.56 -4.72 7.51
C ALA A 244 -3.76 -5.79 6.42
N LEU A 245 -2.91 -5.79 5.39
CA LEU A 245 -2.97 -6.75 4.28
C LEU A 245 -2.76 -8.20 4.74
N LEU A 246 -1.80 -8.43 5.64
CA LEU A 246 -1.55 -9.76 6.22
C LEU A 246 -2.75 -10.26 7.04
N SER A 247 -3.48 -9.35 7.66
CA SER A 247 -4.69 -9.65 8.44
C SER A 247 -5.96 -9.73 7.58
N GLY A 248 -5.85 -9.62 6.26
CA GLY A 248 -7.01 -9.59 5.35
C GLY A 248 -7.88 -8.33 5.47
N LYS A 249 -7.38 -7.28 6.12
CA LYS A 249 -8.08 -6.00 6.26
C LYS A 249 -7.72 -5.08 5.10
N PRO A 250 -8.63 -4.18 4.69
CA PRO A 250 -8.32 -3.19 3.68
C PRO A 250 -7.23 -2.23 4.17
N VAL A 251 -6.46 -1.68 3.24
CA VAL A 251 -5.51 -0.60 3.54
C VAL A 251 -6.31 0.68 3.74
N GLU A 252 -6.48 1.07 4.99
CA GLU A 252 -7.14 2.32 5.36
C GLU A 252 -6.12 3.43 5.56
N LEU A 253 -6.37 4.58 4.93
CA LEU A 253 -5.58 5.78 5.17
C LEU A 253 -6.10 6.49 6.41
N GLY A 254 -5.23 6.69 7.40
CA GLY A 254 -5.46 7.58 8.53
C GLY A 254 -5.72 9.01 8.05
N VAL A 255 -6.36 9.84 8.87
CA VAL A 255 -6.75 11.21 8.46
C VAL A 255 -5.53 12.04 8.08
N GLU A 256 -4.45 11.91 8.83
CA GLU A 256 -3.14 12.50 8.59
C GLU A 256 -2.43 11.98 7.33
N GLN A 257 -2.79 10.78 6.86
CA GLN A 257 -2.24 10.17 5.65
C GLN A 257 -3.05 10.54 4.40
N ARG A 258 -4.23 11.15 4.55
CA ARG A 258 -5.07 11.64 3.43
C ARG A 258 -4.65 13.04 2.97
N VAL A 259 -3.35 13.31 3.01
CA VAL A 259 -2.78 14.56 2.50
C VAL A 259 -2.09 14.22 1.19
N PHE A 260 -2.65 14.73 0.10
CA PHE A 260 -1.98 14.73 -1.19
C PHE A 260 -1.11 15.98 -1.21
N GLY A 261 0.19 15.81 -1.44
CA GLY A 261 1.16 16.90 -1.55
C GLY A 261 0.77 17.93 -2.59
#